data_AF-A0A1Q7D9H3-F1
#
_entry.id   AF-A0A1Q7D9H3-F1
#
_cell.length_a   1.000
_cell.length_b   1.000
_cell.length_c   1.000
_cell.angle_alpha   90.00
_cell.angle_beta   90.00
_cell.angle_gamma   90.00
#
_symmetry.space_group_name_H-M   'P 1'
#
loop_
_entity.id
_entity.type
_entity.pdbx_description
1 polymer ?
#
loop_
_entity_poly.entity_id
_entity_poly.type
_entity_poly.pdbx_seq_one_letter_code
_entity_poly.pdbx_strand_id
1 'polypeptide(L)'
;MLWRDGTRARRVLGLSHDHVWPNLTAPRACRFAYDIASNRGARHDPGEVDPNEMHARAVVGTASWILAEMLRYAQKGALDDARVRELVDSLTQRQYPLIEEVDGRVYFHVPGASARDVALLSLWLKYPGRMGEGDLIDAVIRHHFKKTNAMMAVSRLGRLVDRDEQGRLRLLQPGMLLAEQLVRSVHPKKLGG
;
A
#
# COMPACT_ATOMS: atom_id res chain seq x y z
N MET A 1 36.05 12.34 45.53
CA MET A 1 35.96 11.89 44.11
C MET A 1 34.90 10.80 44.05
N LEU A 2 33.64 11.19 43.80
CA LEU A 2 32.44 10.36 43.97
C LEU A 2 32.01 9.77 42.62
N TRP A 3 32.28 8.48 42.41
CA TRP A 3 31.56 7.67 41.43
C TRP A 3 30.21 7.28 42.06
N ARG A 4 29.12 7.98 41.70
CA ARG A 4 27.76 7.64 42.11
C ARG A 4 27.01 6.96 40.97
N ASP A 5 27.01 5.64 41.08
CA ASP A 5 26.03 4.66 40.63
C ASP A 5 24.65 5.22 40.20
N GLY A 6 24.42 5.26 38.89
CA GLY A 6 23.16 5.68 38.25
C GLY A 6 22.04 4.63 38.27
N THR A 7 22.24 3.50 38.96
CA THR A 7 21.23 2.44 39.04
C THR A 7 20.21 2.63 40.17
N ARG A 8 20.53 3.40 41.22
CA ARG A 8 19.61 3.58 42.37
C ARG A 8 18.45 4.54 42.12
N ALA A 9 18.60 5.54 41.25
CA ALA A 9 17.53 6.52 40.98
C ALA A 9 16.36 5.94 40.15
N ARG A 10 16.57 4.82 39.43
CA ARG A 10 15.57 4.27 38.50
C ARG A 10 14.59 3.29 39.14
N ARG A 11 14.92 2.76 40.32
CA ARG A 11 14.08 1.77 41.03
C ARG A 11 12.89 2.40 41.77
N VAL A 12 12.95 3.71 42.05
CA VAL A 12 11.91 4.43 42.82
C VAL A 12 10.65 4.72 41.99
N LEU A 13 10.71 4.61 40.65
CA LEU A 13 9.59 4.93 39.75
C LEU A 13 8.82 3.72 39.21
N GLY A 14 9.16 2.49 39.61
CA GLY A 14 8.42 1.29 39.18
C GLY A 14 8.42 1.01 37.66
N LEU A 15 9.27 1.70 36.89
CA LEU A 15 9.40 1.47 35.45
C LEU A 15 10.29 0.25 35.25
N SER A 16 9.68 -0.89 34.90
CA SER A 16 10.44 -2.04 34.42
C SER A 16 11.25 -1.63 33.18
N HIS A 17 12.41 -2.26 33.01
CA HIS A 17 13.37 -1.97 31.93
C HIS A 17 12.78 -2.08 30.51
N ASP A 18 11.56 -2.60 30.38
CA ASP A 18 10.96 -3.10 29.16
C ASP A 18 10.08 -2.04 28.46
N HIS A 19 9.96 -0.84 29.04
CA HIS A 19 8.96 0.16 28.62
C HIS A 19 9.50 1.56 28.31
N VAL A 20 10.82 1.78 28.42
CA VAL A 20 11.43 3.11 28.20
C VAL A 20 11.68 3.40 26.70
N TRP A 21 11.87 2.35 25.91
CA TRP A 21 12.27 2.47 24.50
C TRP A 21 11.22 3.10 23.56
N PRO A 22 9.91 2.77 23.64
CA PRO A 22 8.90 3.37 22.76
C PRO A 22 8.77 4.89 22.96
N ASN A 23 8.87 5.37 24.20
CA ASN A 23 8.64 6.77 24.57
C ASN A 23 9.71 7.73 24.04
N LEU A 24 10.94 7.26 23.79
CA LEU A 24 12.02 8.10 23.23
C LEU A 24 12.16 7.93 21.71
N THR A 25 11.87 6.73 21.20
CA THR A 25 12.14 6.39 19.79
C THR A 25 10.98 6.78 18.88
N ALA A 26 9.73 6.60 19.31
CA ALA A 26 8.56 6.95 18.51
C ALA A 26 8.51 8.45 18.16
N PRO A 27 8.77 9.41 19.06
CA PRO A 27 8.83 10.83 18.70
C PRO A 27 9.93 11.16 17.68
N ARG A 28 11.09 10.49 17.76
CA ARG A 28 12.19 10.66 16.80
C ARG A 28 11.83 10.09 15.43
N ALA A 29 11.16 8.94 15.40
CA ALA A 29 10.64 8.32 14.19
C ALA A 29 9.56 9.18 13.51
N CYS A 30 8.66 9.81 14.29
CA CYS A 30 7.69 10.80 13.79
C CYS A 30 8.40 11.99 13.12
N ARG A 31 9.47 12.51 13.75
CA ARG A 31 10.24 13.61 13.18
C ARG A 31 10.91 13.23 11.86
N PHE A 32 11.54 12.05 11.80
CA PHE A 32 12.10 11.52 10.56
C PHE A 32 11.05 11.43 9.44
N ALA A 33 9.87 10.88 9.75
CA ALA A 33 8.78 10.78 8.78
C ALA A 33 8.29 12.17 8.32
N TYR A 34 8.16 13.10 9.25
CA TYR A 34 7.77 14.48 8.96
C TYR A 34 8.79 15.20 8.08
N ASP A 35 10.09 15.08 8.39
CA ASP A 35 11.16 15.74 7.64
C ASP A 35 11.20 15.25 6.18
N ILE A 36 10.98 13.95 5.95
CA ILE A 36 10.88 13.41 4.58
C ILE A 36 9.62 13.91 3.89
N ALA A 37 8.46 13.84 4.54
CA ALA A 37 7.18 14.23 3.93
C ALA A 37 7.11 15.73 3.62
N SER A 38 7.59 16.58 4.53
CA SER A 38 7.52 18.04 4.42
C SER A 38 8.53 18.62 3.44
N ASN A 39 9.64 17.94 3.17
CA ASN A 39 10.67 18.41 2.23
C ASN A 39 10.55 17.76 0.83
N ARG A 40 9.46 17.03 0.54
CA ARG A 40 9.24 16.47 -0.80
C ARG A 40 9.17 17.59 -1.85
N GLY A 41 9.93 17.43 -2.94
CA GLY A 41 9.93 18.35 -4.07
C GLY A 41 10.76 19.63 -3.89
N ALA A 42 11.44 19.82 -2.76
CA ALA A 42 12.21 21.03 -2.50
C ALA A 42 13.59 21.07 -3.21
N ARG A 43 14.12 19.92 -3.68
CA ARG A 43 15.48 19.81 -4.26
C ARG A 43 15.67 18.61 -5.20
N HIS A 44 15.01 18.58 -6.35
CA HIS A 44 15.32 17.57 -7.37
C HIS A 44 15.74 18.23 -8.67
N ASP A 45 17.01 18.01 -9.04
CA ASP A 45 17.51 18.37 -10.35
C ASP A 45 16.91 17.39 -11.39
N PRO A 46 16.50 17.86 -12.57
CA PRO A 46 15.74 17.07 -13.55
C PRO A 46 16.49 15.86 -14.16
N GLY A 47 17.73 15.57 -13.73
CA GLY A 47 18.53 14.44 -14.18
C GLY A 47 18.84 13.37 -13.11
N GLU A 48 18.36 13.53 -11.87
CA GLU A 48 18.62 12.58 -10.78
C GLU A 48 17.58 11.47 -10.67
N VAL A 49 17.95 10.35 -10.04
CA VAL A 49 17.02 9.26 -9.70
C VAL A 49 15.97 9.80 -8.73
N ASP A 50 14.69 9.71 -9.10
CA ASP A 50 13.59 10.17 -8.25
C ASP A 50 13.59 9.40 -6.90
N PRO A 51 13.86 10.08 -5.77
CA PRO A 51 13.90 9.43 -4.47
C PRO A 51 12.50 9.24 -3.86
N ASN A 52 11.44 9.71 -4.50
CA ASN A 52 10.07 9.68 -3.95
C ASN A 52 9.64 8.27 -3.53
N GLU A 53 9.98 7.25 -4.31
CA GLU A 53 9.64 5.87 -4.00
C GLU A 53 10.42 5.36 -2.78
N MET A 54 11.74 5.61 -2.73
CA MET A 54 12.59 5.27 -1.60
C MET A 54 12.09 5.93 -0.31
N HIS A 55 11.82 7.24 -0.39
CA HIS A 55 11.27 8.03 0.70
C HIS A 55 9.90 7.53 1.16
N ALA A 56 9.01 7.18 0.22
CA ALA A 56 7.69 6.63 0.55
C ALA A 56 7.82 5.31 1.30
N ARG A 57 8.66 4.38 0.83
CA ARG A 57 8.88 3.09 1.49
C ARG A 57 9.40 3.25 2.92
N ALA A 58 10.36 4.16 3.13
CA ALA A 58 10.92 4.44 4.47
C ALA A 58 9.87 5.02 5.43
N VAL A 59 9.09 6.00 4.97
CA VAL A 59 8.03 6.66 5.77
C VAL A 59 6.91 5.68 6.11
N VAL A 60 6.42 4.91 5.14
CA VAL A 60 5.35 3.92 5.36
C VAL A 60 5.79 2.86 6.38
N GLY A 61 7.00 2.30 6.22
CA GLY A 61 7.53 1.33 7.18
C GLY A 61 7.67 1.90 8.59
N THR A 62 8.12 3.15 8.69
CA THR A 62 8.27 3.85 9.98
C THR A 62 6.91 4.12 10.63
N ALA A 63 5.92 4.55 9.86
CA ALA A 63 4.56 4.79 10.34
C ALA A 63 3.89 3.49 10.82
N SER A 64 4.02 2.41 10.05
CA SER A 64 3.56 1.07 10.44
C SER A 64 4.17 0.62 11.77
N TRP A 65 5.48 0.80 11.95
CA TRP A 65 6.15 0.46 13.20
C TRP A 65 5.66 1.30 14.39
N ILE A 66 5.48 2.61 14.21
CA ILE A 66 4.94 3.49 15.26
C ILE A 66 3.54 3.01 15.69
N LEU A 67 2.66 2.71 14.73
CA LEU A 67 1.31 2.22 15.01
C LEU A 67 1.31 0.85 15.70
N ALA A 68 2.18 -0.06 15.28
CA ALA A 68 2.34 -1.37 15.91
C ALA A 68 2.77 -1.23 17.38
N GLU A 69 3.71 -0.33 17.69
CA GLU A 69 4.12 -0.05 19.07
C GLU A 69 3.00 0.60 19.90
N MET A 70 2.22 1.51 19.31
CA MET A 70 1.05 2.09 19.97
C MET A 70 0.02 1.01 20.33
N LEU A 71 -0.28 0.09 19.41
CA LEU A 71 -1.18 -1.06 19.64
C LEU A 71 -0.64 -1.99 20.74
N ARG A 72 0.65 -2.34 20.65
CA ARG A 72 1.34 -3.18 21.66
C ARG A 72 1.32 -2.54 23.06
N TYR A 73 1.34 -1.21 23.13
CA TYR A 73 1.22 -0.48 24.39
C TYR A 73 -0.23 -0.40 24.89
N ALA A 74 -1.17 -0.07 23.99
CA ALA A 74 -2.58 0.11 24.30
C ALA A 74 -3.30 -1.19 24.71
N GLN A 75 -2.78 -2.36 24.35
CA GLN A 75 -3.38 -3.65 24.72
C GLN A 75 -3.40 -3.91 26.23
N LYS A 76 -2.50 -3.28 27.01
CA LYS A 76 -2.40 -3.49 28.46
C LYS A 76 -3.72 -3.07 29.14
N GLY A 77 -4.58 -4.06 29.40
CA GLY A 77 -5.81 -3.92 30.18
C GLY A 77 -7.10 -3.70 29.40
N ALA A 78 -7.10 -3.77 28.05
CA ALA A 78 -8.27 -3.42 27.24
C ALA A 78 -8.59 -4.34 26.05
N LEU A 79 -7.63 -5.13 25.54
CA LEU A 79 -7.80 -5.94 24.33
C LEU A 79 -7.29 -7.36 24.52
N ASP A 80 -7.84 -8.30 23.75
CA ASP A 80 -7.33 -9.67 23.63
C ASP A 80 -5.93 -9.66 22.99
N ASP A 81 -4.96 -10.27 23.68
CA ASP A 81 -3.56 -10.39 23.23
C ASP A 81 -3.44 -11.08 21.86
N ALA A 82 -4.32 -12.04 21.55
CA ALA A 82 -4.30 -12.71 20.24
C ALA A 82 -4.67 -11.73 19.12
N ARG A 83 -5.68 -10.90 19.37
CA ARG A 83 -6.15 -9.89 18.44
C ARG A 83 -5.13 -8.79 18.19
N VAL A 84 -4.43 -8.35 19.23
CA VAL A 84 -3.39 -7.32 19.09
C VAL A 84 -2.19 -7.85 18.31
N ARG A 85 -1.77 -9.10 18.56
CA ARG A 85 -0.71 -9.75 17.77
C ARG A 85 -1.07 -9.78 16.28
N GLU A 86 -2.29 -10.17 15.93
CA GLU A 86 -2.74 -10.17 14.54
C GLU A 86 -2.67 -8.78 13.90
N LEU A 87 -3.08 -7.73 14.62
CA LEU A 87 -3.02 -6.36 14.13
C LEU A 87 -1.57 -5.89 13.95
N VAL A 88 -0.69 -6.15 14.91
CA VAL A 88 0.73 -5.82 14.84
C VAL A 88 1.40 -6.54 13.67
N ASP A 89 1.12 -7.83 13.49
CA ASP A 89 1.64 -8.60 12.36
C ASP A 89 1.14 -8.02 11.03
N SER A 90 -0.14 -7.65 10.93
CA SER A 90 -0.68 -7.05 9.71
C SER A 90 -0.03 -5.71 9.34
N LEU A 91 0.37 -4.90 10.34
CA LEU A 91 1.02 -3.61 10.13
C LEU A 91 2.48 -3.76 9.71
N THR A 92 3.17 -4.79 10.21
CA THR A 92 4.61 -5.00 10.02
C THR A 92 4.94 -5.96 8.87
N GLN A 93 3.95 -6.70 8.37
CA GLN A 93 4.09 -7.56 7.19
C GLN A 93 4.50 -6.75 5.96
N ARG A 94 5.39 -7.34 5.16
CA ARG A 94 5.80 -6.79 3.88
C ARG A 94 4.61 -6.81 2.93
N GLN A 95 4.10 -5.62 2.62
CA GLN A 95 3.09 -5.45 1.58
C GLN A 95 3.75 -5.68 0.23
N TYR A 96 3.36 -6.74 -0.48
CA TYR A 96 3.78 -6.94 -1.86
C TYR A 96 3.00 -5.98 -2.75
N PRO A 97 3.66 -5.32 -3.72
CA PRO A 97 2.97 -4.40 -4.61
C PRO A 97 1.92 -5.17 -5.40
N LEU A 98 0.67 -4.70 -5.34
CA LEU A 98 -0.43 -5.26 -6.10
C LEU A 98 -0.23 -5.07 -7.61
N ILE A 99 0.54 -4.04 -7.97
CA ILE A 99 0.79 -3.59 -9.32
C ILE A 99 2.29 -3.48 -9.48
N GLU A 100 2.82 -4.13 -10.51
CA GLU A 100 4.23 -4.12 -10.84
C GLU A 100 4.40 -3.61 -12.26
N GLU A 101 5.32 -2.67 -12.47
CA GLU A 101 5.67 -2.19 -13.81
C GLU A 101 7.07 -2.67 -14.18
N VAL A 102 7.17 -3.39 -15.30
CA VAL A 102 8.43 -3.92 -15.85
C VAL A 102 8.54 -3.46 -17.29
N ASP A 103 9.51 -2.59 -17.60
CA ASP A 103 9.75 -2.07 -18.96
C ASP A 103 8.48 -1.47 -19.62
N GLY A 104 7.72 -0.67 -18.87
CA GLY A 104 6.46 -0.08 -19.35
C GLY A 104 5.27 -1.06 -19.42
N ARG A 105 5.44 -2.28 -18.89
CA ARG A 105 4.41 -3.31 -18.84
C ARG A 105 3.88 -3.47 -17.43
N VAL A 106 2.57 -3.37 -17.29
CA VAL A 106 1.90 -3.49 -16.00
C VAL A 106 1.47 -4.92 -15.77
N TYR A 107 1.76 -5.42 -14.57
CA TYR A 107 1.36 -6.71 -14.03
C TYR A 107 0.55 -6.49 -12.75
N PHE A 108 -0.45 -7.33 -12.54
CA PHE A 108 -1.45 -7.23 -11.47
C PHE A 108 -1.39 -8.55 -10.69
N HIS A 109 -1.03 -8.44 -9.42
CA HIS A 109 -0.85 -9.58 -8.51
C HIS A 109 -2.11 -9.78 -7.65
N VAL A 110 -3.28 -9.81 -8.31
CA VAL A 110 -4.59 -10.01 -7.66
C VAL A 110 -4.95 -11.50 -7.78
N PRO A 111 -4.91 -12.30 -6.69
CA PRO A 111 -5.21 -13.72 -6.75
C PRO A 111 -6.62 -13.96 -7.30
N GLY A 112 -6.75 -14.83 -8.30
CA GLY A 112 -8.04 -15.17 -8.89
C GLY A 112 -8.67 -14.10 -9.78
N ALA A 113 -7.93 -13.05 -10.16
CA ALA A 113 -8.42 -12.05 -11.11
C ALA A 113 -8.88 -12.70 -12.41
N SER A 114 -10.09 -12.35 -12.87
CA SER A 114 -10.57 -12.73 -14.19
C SER A 114 -9.97 -11.85 -15.29
N ALA A 115 -10.10 -12.26 -16.55
CA ALA A 115 -9.73 -11.43 -17.70
C ALA A 115 -10.44 -10.07 -17.71
N ARG A 116 -11.68 -10.01 -17.20
CA ARG A 116 -12.45 -8.76 -17.07
C ARG A 116 -11.86 -7.87 -15.98
N ASP A 117 -11.44 -8.46 -14.88
CA ASP A 117 -10.84 -7.74 -13.76
C ASP A 117 -9.52 -7.11 -14.16
N VAL A 118 -8.67 -7.83 -14.90
CA VAL A 118 -7.43 -7.32 -15.47
C VAL A 118 -7.70 -6.15 -16.44
N ALA A 119 -8.72 -6.27 -17.29
CA ALA A 119 -9.11 -5.19 -18.20
C ALA A 119 -9.57 -3.93 -17.44
N LEU A 120 -10.36 -4.12 -16.37
CA LEU A 120 -10.80 -3.03 -15.49
C LEU A 120 -9.61 -2.35 -14.80
N LEU A 121 -8.70 -3.13 -14.22
CA LEU A 121 -7.51 -2.60 -13.53
C LEU A 121 -6.57 -1.85 -14.48
N SER A 122 -6.41 -2.34 -15.71
CA SER A 122 -5.60 -1.68 -16.74
C SER A 122 -6.13 -0.29 -17.09
N LEU A 123 -7.44 -0.15 -17.23
CA LEU A 123 -8.09 1.13 -17.50
C LEU A 123 -8.15 2.03 -16.25
N TRP A 124 -8.28 1.44 -15.05
CA TRP A 124 -8.22 2.16 -13.78
C TRP A 124 -6.85 2.80 -13.56
N LEU A 125 -5.76 2.06 -13.80
CA LEU A 125 -4.40 2.58 -13.67
C LEU A 125 -4.11 3.72 -14.67
N LYS A 126 -4.69 3.67 -15.87
CA LYS A 126 -4.50 4.71 -16.90
C LYS A 126 -5.38 5.95 -16.70
N TYR A 127 -6.36 5.91 -15.80
CA TYR A 127 -7.30 7.02 -15.58
C TYR A 127 -6.56 8.31 -15.14
N PRO A 128 -6.92 9.51 -15.65
CA PRO A 128 -8.06 9.84 -16.51
C PRO A 128 -7.84 9.62 -18.02
N GLY A 129 -6.71 9.03 -18.42
CA GLY A 129 -6.35 8.75 -19.80
C GLY A 129 -7.21 7.67 -20.48
N ARG A 130 -7.13 7.61 -21.82
CA ARG A 130 -7.79 6.60 -22.65
C ARG A 130 -6.80 5.51 -23.11
N MET A 131 -7.28 4.28 -23.29
CA MET A 131 -6.51 3.15 -23.83
C MET A 131 -7.12 2.65 -25.14
N GLY A 132 -6.31 2.30 -26.13
CA GLY A 132 -6.81 1.62 -27.33
C GLY A 132 -7.39 0.25 -26.98
N GLU A 133 -8.43 -0.18 -27.70
CA GLU A 133 -9.03 -1.51 -27.50
C GLU A 133 -8.01 -2.64 -27.72
N GLY A 134 -7.13 -2.51 -28.72
CA GLY A 134 -6.03 -3.44 -28.98
C GLY A 134 -5.02 -3.51 -27.82
N ASP A 135 -4.53 -2.35 -27.36
CA ASP A 135 -3.59 -2.28 -26.23
C ASP A 135 -4.17 -2.90 -24.96
N LEU A 136 -5.48 -2.75 -24.74
CA LEU A 136 -6.17 -3.32 -23.60
C LEU A 136 -6.29 -4.84 -23.72
N ILE A 137 -6.57 -5.36 -24.91
CA ILE A 137 -6.57 -6.81 -25.17
C ILE A 137 -5.16 -7.38 -24.94
N ASP A 138 -4.12 -6.72 -25.43
CA ASP A 138 -2.74 -7.13 -25.25
C ASP A 138 -2.29 -7.03 -23.79
N ALA A 139 -2.79 -6.04 -23.03
CA ALA A 139 -2.66 -6.01 -21.58
C ALA A 139 -3.24 -7.29 -20.96
N VAL A 140 -4.49 -7.64 -21.26
CA VAL A 140 -5.13 -8.85 -20.70
C VAL A 140 -4.39 -10.14 -21.10
N ILE A 141 -3.95 -10.28 -22.35
CA ILE A 141 -3.20 -11.46 -22.82
C ILE A 141 -1.89 -11.65 -22.03
N ARG A 142 -1.22 -10.57 -21.62
CA ARG A 142 0.00 -10.65 -20.80
C ARG A 142 -0.21 -11.31 -19.44
N HIS A 143 -1.45 -11.33 -18.92
CA HIS A 143 -1.82 -12.08 -17.70
C HIS A 143 -2.25 -13.51 -18.01
N HIS A 144 -1.67 -14.12 -19.05
CA HIS A 144 -1.86 -15.53 -19.44
C HIS A 144 -3.30 -15.89 -19.85
N PHE A 145 -4.11 -14.92 -20.24
CA PHE A 145 -5.44 -15.19 -20.82
C PHE A 145 -5.34 -15.45 -22.33
N LYS A 146 -6.14 -16.41 -22.82
CA LYS A 146 -6.30 -16.63 -24.27
C LYS A 146 -6.85 -15.38 -24.95
N LYS A 147 -6.44 -15.12 -26.18
CA LYS A 147 -6.89 -13.98 -27.00
C LYS A 147 -8.42 -13.86 -27.09
N THR A 148 -9.13 -14.98 -27.23
CA THR A 148 -10.60 -15.01 -27.24
C THR A 148 -11.20 -14.55 -25.92
N ASN A 149 -10.65 -14.97 -24.78
CA ASN A 149 -11.09 -14.55 -23.45
C ASN A 149 -10.81 -13.05 -23.23
N ALA A 150 -9.67 -12.56 -23.71
CA ALA A 150 -9.30 -11.14 -23.62
C ALA A 150 -10.27 -10.26 -24.42
N MET A 151 -10.55 -10.61 -25.67
CA MET A 151 -11.55 -9.90 -26.51
C MET A 151 -12.93 -9.89 -25.84
N MET A 152 -13.38 -11.04 -25.35
CA MET A 152 -14.67 -11.15 -24.67
C MET A 152 -14.72 -10.33 -23.39
N ALA A 153 -13.63 -10.28 -22.62
CA ALA A 153 -13.53 -9.48 -21.41
C ALA A 153 -13.69 -7.99 -21.71
N VAL A 154 -12.97 -7.48 -22.71
CA VAL A 154 -13.02 -6.07 -23.12
C VAL A 154 -14.39 -5.69 -23.69
N SER A 155 -14.97 -6.55 -24.53
CA SER A 155 -16.33 -6.35 -25.05
C SER A 155 -17.39 -6.27 -23.93
N ARG A 156 -17.25 -7.11 -22.89
CA ARG A 156 -18.16 -7.15 -21.74
C ARG A 156 -18.03 -5.97 -20.77
N LEU A 157 -17.05 -5.09 -20.94
CA LEU A 157 -16.94 -3.87 -20.13
C LEU A 157 -18.17 -2.97 -20.32
N GLY A 158 -18.70 -2.88 -21.54
CA GLY A 158 -19.99 -2.24 -21.84
C GLY A 158 -20.20 -0.92 -21.11
N ARG A 159 -21.21 -0.87 -20.23
CA ARG A 159 -21.59 0.31 -19.42
C ARG A 159 -20.54 0.84 -18.44
N LEU A 160 -19.42 0.14 -18.25
CA LEU A 160 -18.34 0.55 -17.35
C LEU A 160 -17.32 1.47 -18.02
N VAL A 161 -17.40 1.62 -19.34
CA VAL A 161 -16.42 2.36 -20.14
C VAL A 161 -17.10 3.30 -21.12
N ASP A 162 -16.44 4.42 -21.38
CA ASP A 162 -16.75 5.36 -22.44
C ASP A 162 -15.83 5.08 -23.64
N ARG A 163 -16.40 5.02 -24.84
CA ARG A 163 -15.67 4.84 -26.11
C ARG A 163 -15.68 6.16 -26.87
N ASP A 164 -14.51 6.66 -27.26
CA ASP A 164 -14.45 7.81 -28.17
C ASP A 164 -14.60 7.39 -29.64
N GLU A 165 -14.63 8.39 -30.53
CA GLU A 165 -14.72 8.21 -32.00
C GLU A 165 -13.58 7.36 -32.58
N GLN A 166 -12.45 7.27 -31.88
CA GLN A 166 -11.27 6.50 -32.27
C GLN A 166 -11.26 5.09 -31.65
N GLY A 167 -12.32 4.70 -30.94
CA GLY A 167 -12.42 3.41 -30.28
C GLY A 167 -11.57 3.28 -29.01
N ARG A 168 -11.09 4.39 -28.45
CA ARG A 168 -10.32 4.39 -27.21
C ARG A 168 -11.24 4.41 -26.00
N LEU A 169 -10.92 3.53 -25.06
CA LEU A 169 -11.70 3.23 -23.87
C LEU A 169 -11.21 4.06 -22.70
N ARG A 170 -12.15 4.64 -21.95
CA ARG A 170 -11.91 5.26 -20.64
C ARG A 170 -12.85 4.67 -19.61
N LEU A 171 -12.37 4.44 -18.40
CA LEU A 171 -13.24 4.00 -17.32
C LEU A 171 -14.27 5.09 -16.95
N LEU A 172 -15.51 4.68 -16.72
CA LEU A 172 -16.56 5.50 -16.10
C LEU A 172 -16.56 5.29 -14.58
N GLN A 173 -17.25 6.17 -13.85
CA GLN A 173 -17.36 6.11 -12.39
C GLN A 173 -17.83 4.74 -11.85
N PRO A 174 -18.83 4.05 -12.45
CA PRO A 174 -19.20 2.70 -12.01
C PRO A 174 -18.08 1.67 -12.19
N GLY A 175 -17.26 1.82 -13.23
CA GLY A 175 -16.07 0.99 -13.42
C GLY A 175 -14.99 1.28 -12.38
N MET A 176 -14.81 2.55 -12.00
CA MET A 176 -13.80 2.97 -11.00
C MET A 176 -14.11 2.32 -9.65
N LEU A 177 -15.37 2.37 -9.24
CA LEU A 177 -15.83 1.73 -8.00
C LEU A 177 -15.58 0.22 -7.99
N LEU A 178 -15.81 -0.48 -9.11
CA LEU A 178 -15.55 -1.92 -9.20
C LEU A 178 -14.05 -2.24 -9.13
N ALA A 179 -13.21 -1.45 -9.80
CA ALA A 179 -11.76 -1.61 -9.71
C ALA A 179 -11.25 -1.36 -8.29
N GLU A 180 -11.75 -0.33 -7.60
CA GLU A 180 -11.41 -0.07 -6.19
C GLU A 180 -11.85 -1.21 -5.26
N GLN A 181 -13.04 -1.78 -5.47
CA GLN A 181 -13.52 -2.93 -4.70
C GLN A 181 -12.62 -4.14 -4.88
N LEU A 182 -12.12 -4.37 -6.11
CA LEU A 182 -11.20 -5.46 -6.41
C LEU A 182 -9.83 -5.27 -5.73
N VAL A 183 -9.29 -4.04 -5.73
CA VAL A 183 -8.04 -3.72 -5.02
C VAL A 183 -8.20 -3.92 -3.50
N ARG A 184 -9.37 -3.54 -2.96
CA ARG A 184 -9.70 -3.72 -1.54
C ARG A 184 -9.89 -5.20 -1.17
N SER A 185 -10.45 -6.03 -2.04
CA SER A 185 -10.71 -7.44 -1.72
C SER A 185 -9.43 -8.27 -1.58
N VAL A 186 -8.34 -7.87 -2.24
CA VAL A 186 -7.02 -8.51 -2.10
C VAL A 186 -6.36 -8.23 -0.74
N HIS A 187 -6.77 -7.16 -0.07
CA HIS A 187 -6.37 -6.87 1.30
C HIS A 187 -7.49 -7.35 2.23
N PRO A 188 -7.50 -8.63 2.68
CA PRO A 188 -8.55 -9.06 3.58
C PRO A 188 -8.51 -8.18 4.84
N LYS A 189 -9.63 -7.52 5.13
CA LYS A 189 -9.99 -7.21 6.52
C LYS A 189 -10.09 -8.57 7.21
N LYS A 190 -8.98 -9.07 7.77
CA LYS A 190 -9.06 -10.00 8.88
C LYS A 190 -9.52 -9.21 10.11
N LEU A 191 -10.78 -8.79 10.09
CA LEU A 191 -11.45 -8.27 11.28
C LEU A 191 -12.81 -8.97 11.37
N GLY A 192 -12.81 -10.20 11.87
CA GLY A 192 -14.02 -10.99 12.08
C GLY A 192 -13.69 -12.47 12.15
N GLY A 193 -13.54 -12.98 13.36
CA GLY A 193 -13.29 -14.37 13.74
C GLY A 193 -13.07 -14.42 15.24
#